data_AF-A0AA92M890-F1
#
_entry.id   AF-A0AA92M890-F1
#
_cell.length_a   1.000
_cell.length_b   1.000
_cell.length_c   1.000
_cell.angle_alpha   90.00
_cell.angle_beta   90.00
_cell.angle_gamma   90.00
#
_symmetry.space_group_name_H-M   'P 1'
#
loop_
_entity.id
_entity.type
_entity.pdbx_description
1 polymer ?
#
loop_
_entity_poly.entity_id
_entity_poly.type
_entity_poly.pdbx_seq_one_letter_code
_entity_poly.pdbx_strand_id
1 'polypeptide(L)'
;MHDIRFTPEELSTLREHGVVLFANRVIFDAQPPMPQARIAAVQSLCAGPIPGGLLALWEVTAGGRLDYDLSLEMNGNLEGISWTELFWNGSDGYHDLQGWIDHELELAQEAAEESGEPWSGKLTHLPFGGFEYTDRIYAVVEPGAEHGQIVAWKKGLPPAWTHALHEDSVNTVASDLMGAFAALHLDEDPLAPTSDYFAGQTLLEYLDDRHEEHGLDLDLMDKLVAFYSRAVVDWRTPLAEGTLRHKPSLARVALRHAIATDDADMVAQLAAAGVGFDGPLQGSALAVDVAVGNGAFAAAAALVRAGAPVPADALGSIDGQISPELTAALLANGAEPDVAAIVKCAACGAPASAHLIAEACERAGIDVAPAFVADRDAMLLELETTLAQMQDGKLGHYLGQEGIAERIEHLQAFRL
;
A
#
# COMPACT_ATOMS: atom_id res chain seq x y z
N MET A 1 21.70 -5.67 -17.24
CA MET A 1 21.66 -6.41 -15.96
C MET A 1 22.34 -7.75 -16.17
N HIS A 2 23.39 -8.06 -15.40
CA HIS A 2 24.02 -9.39 -15.44
C HIS A 2 23.06 -10.44 -14.85
N ASP A 3 23.04 -11.63 -15.42
CA ASP A 3 22.25 -12.76 -14.93
C ASP A 3 22.88 -13.25 -13.62
N ILE A 4 22.35 -12.80 -12.47
CA ILE A 4 22.80 -13.25 -11.15
C ILE A 4 22.39 -14.71 -10.99
N ARG A 5 23.39 -15.58 -10.84
CA ARG A 5 23.20 -17.02 -10.64
C ARG A 5 23.83 -17.45 -9.32
N PHE A 6 23.08 -18.22 -8.55
CA PHE A 6 23.57 -18.86 -7.33
C PHE A 6 24.10 -20.26 -7.64
N THR A 7 25.19 -20.65 -7.00
CA THR A 7 25.68 -22.02 -7.03
C THR A 7 24.80 -22.92 -6.15
N PRO A 8 24.83 -24.25 -6.33
CA PRO A 8 24.10 -25.16 -5.44
C PRO A 8 24.51 -25.01 -3.97
N GLU A 9 25.78 -24.73 -3.69
CA GLU A 9 26.29 -24.49 -2.34
C GLU A 9 25.73 -23.19 -1.74
N GLU A 10 25.73 -22.10 -2.49
CA GLU A 10 25.12 -20.84 -2.06
C GLU A 10 23.62 -21.01 -1.79
N LEU A 11 22.88 -21.74 -2.63
CA LEU A 11 21.46 -22.03 -2.40
C LEU A 11 21.25 -22.89 -1.15
N SER A 12 22.16 -23.83 -0.87
CA SER A 12 22.13 -24.64 0.36
C SER A 12 22.35 -23.76 1.59
N THR A 13 23.35 -22.87 1.55
CA THR A 13 23.62 -21.91 2.63
C THR A 13 22.42 -20.99 2.84
N LEU A 14 21.88 -20.38 1.78
CA LEU A 14 20.68 -19.55 1.88
C LEU A 14 19.52 -20.31 2.54
N ARG A 15 19.32 -21.58 2.17
CA ARG A 15 18.28 -22.44 2.78
C ARG A 15 18.51 -22.68 4.27
N GLU A 16 19.76 -22.85 4.71
CA GLU A 16 20.12 -22.97 6.14
C GLU A 16 19.78 -21.68 6.92
N HIS A 17 19.85 -20.53 6.26
CA HIS A 17 19.43 -19.22 6.80
C HIS A 17 17.94 -18.90 6.55
N GLY A 18 17.13 -19.88 6.17
CA GLY A 18 15.69 -19.68 5.97
C GLY A 18 15.34 -18.89 4.71
N VAL A 19 16.20 -18.86 3.70
CA VAL A 19 15.95 -18.16 2.43
C VAL A 19 15.78 -19.17 1.30
N VAL A 20 14.73 -18.99 0.48
CA VAL A 20 14.56 -19.71 -0.78
C VAL A 20 14.22 -18.77 -1.92
N LEU A 21 14.60 -19.18 -3.13
CA LEU A 21 14.26 -18.48 -4.36
C LEU A 21 13.19 -19.26 -5.11
N PHE A 22 12.06 -18.63 -5.39
CA PHE A 22 10.97 -19.21 -6.17
C PHE A 22 10.45 -18.18 -7.17
N ALA A 23 10.29 -18.58 -8.44
CA ALA A 23 9.76 -17.71 -9.50
C ALA A 23 10.45 -16.32 -9.61
N ASN A 24 11.77 -16.27 -9.41
CA ASN A 24 12.57 -15.03 -9.36
C ASN A 24 12.21 -14.07 -8.22
N ARG A 25 11.67 -14.59 -7.11
CA ARG A 25 11.46 -13.84 -5.87
C ARG A 25 12.16 -14.55 -4.72
N VAL A 26 12.64 -13.75 -3.79
CA VAL A 26 13.13 -14.16 -2.48
C VAL A 26 11.94 -14.41 -1.55
N ILE A 27 11.93 -15.57 -0.91
CA ILE A 27 11.08 -15.91 0.24
C ILE A 27 12.03 -16.09 1.42
N PHE A 28 11.83 -15.36 2.50
CA PHE A 28 12.62 -15.45 3.72
C PHE A 28 11.79 -16.05 4.85
N ASP A 29 12.44 -16.43 5.96
CA ASP A 29 11.80 -17.23 7.01
C ASP A 29 11.09 -18.49 6.48
N ALA A 30 11.69 -19.07 5.44
CA ALA A 30 11.15 -20.17 4.66
C ALA A 30 11.09 -21.44 5.49
N GLN A 31 9.93 -22.10 5.43
CA GLN A 31 9.69 -23.34 6.15
C GLN A 31 10.19 -24.57 5.38
N PRO A 32 10.36 -25.72 6.05
CA PRO A 32 10.58 -27.00 5.37
C PRO A 32 9.53 -27.27 4.27
N PRO A 33 9.84 -28.07 3.24
CA PRO A 33 8.86 -28.42 2.22
C PRO A 33 7.66 -29.13 2.84
N MET A 34 6.47 -28.95 2.25
CA MET A 34 5.26 -29.55 2.77
C MET A 34 5.29 -31.07 2.57
N PRO A 35 5.10 -31.89 3.63
CA PRO A 35 5.06 -33.34 3.48
C PRO A 35 3.89 -33.79 2.60
N GLN A 36 4.08 -34.83 1.79
CA GLN A 36 3.06 -35.35 0.88
C GLN A 36 1.73 -35.71 1.57
N ALA A 37 1.79 -36.20 2.82
CA ALA A 37 0.60 -36.50 3.61
C ALA A 37 -0.24 -35.26 3.92
N ARG A 38 0.41 -34.10 4.12
CA ARG A 38 -0.27 -32.82 4.33
C ARG A 38 -0.85 -32.28 3.03
N ILE A 39 -0.11 -32.36 1.93
CA ILE A 39 -0.63 -32.01 0.60
C ILE A 39 -1.89 -32.84 0.29
N ALA A 40 -1.87 -34.16 0.56
CA ALA A 40 -3.02 -35.04 0.35
C ALA A 40 -4.21 -34.68 1.26
N ALA A 41 -3.96 -34.24 2.49
CA ALA A 41 -5.02 -33.77 3.39
C ALA A 41 -5.70 -32.51 2.83
N VAL A 42 -4.91 -31.50 2.40
CA VAL A 42 -5.45 -30.28 1.77
C VAL A 42 -6.18 -30.60 0.46
N GLN A 43 -5.61 -31.48 -0.38
CA GLN A 43 -6.23 -31.94 -1.62
C GLN A 43 -7.62 -32.54 -1.38
N SER A 44 -7.80 -33.24 -0.26
CA SER A 44 -9.09 -33.86 0.07
C SER A 44 -10.19 -32.83 0.38
N LEU A 45 -9.83 -31.58 0.67
CA LEU A 45 -10.76 -30.49 0.98
C LEU A 45 -11.09 -29.62 -0.25
N CYS A 46 -10.35 -29.78 -1.34
CA CYS A 46 -10.52 -29.02 -2.57
C CYS A 46 -11.57 -29.65 -3.51
N ALA A 47 -12.30 -28.81 -4.24
CA ALA A 47 -13.29 -29.24 -5.25
C ALA A 47 -12.63 -29.85 -6.50
N GLY A 48 -11.39 -29.48 -6.78
CA GLY A 48 -10.56 -30.01 -7.86
C GLY A 48 -9.11 -30.21 -7.44
N PRO A 49 -8.22 -30.60 -8.38
CA PRO A 49 -6.82 -30.82 -8.08
C PRO A 49 -6.13 -29.53 -7.64
N ILE A 50 -5.20 -29.61 -6.69
CA ILE A 50 -4.34 -28.48 -6.34
C ILE A 50 -3.51 -28.11 -7.59
N PRO A 51 -3.46 -26.82 -7.98
CA PRO A 51 -2.69 -26.36 -9.13
C PRO A 51 -1.21 -26.73 -9.03
N GLY A 52 -0.61 -27.14 -10.15
CA GLY A 52 0.79 -27.58 -10.19
C GLY A 52 1.79 -26.52 -9.72
N GLY A 53 1.51 -25.23 -9.93
CA GLY A 53 2.33 -24.15 -9.41
C GLY A 53 2.41 -24.14 -7.89
N LEU A 54 1.28 -24.36 -7.21
CA LEU A 54 1.23 -24.39 -5.74
C LEU A 54 1.92 -25.64 -5.19
N LEU A 55 1.78 -26.78 -5.87
CA LEU A 55 2.55 -27.99 -5.54
C LEU A 55 4.06 -27.74 -5.65
N ALA A 56 4.52 -27.08 -6.73
CA ALA A 56 5.92 -26.74 -6.91
C ALA A 56 6.44 -25.75 -5.84
N LEU A 57 5.61 -24.80 -5.40
CA LEU A 57 5.95 -23.93 -4.28
C LEU A 57 6.14 -24.75 -3.00
N TRP A 58 5.17 -25.62 -2.67
CA TRP A 58 5.21 -26.45 -1.46
C TRP A 58 6.32 -27.51 -1.45
N GLU A 59 6.80 -27.94 -2.61
CA GLU A 59 8.00 -28.75 -2.74
C GLU A 59 9.28 -28.01 -2.33
N VAL A 60 9.28 -26.67 -2.43
CA VAL A 60 10.41 -25.82 -2.01
C VAL A 60 10.21 -25.33 -0.58
N THR A 61 9.01 -24.87 -0.22
CA THR A 61 8.71 -24.31 1.09
C THR A 61 7.23 -24.40 1.42
N ALA A 62 6.89 -24.86 2.64
CA ALA A 62 5.50 -24.92 3.08
C ALA A 62 4.91 -23.53 3.41
N GLY A 63 5.78 -22.58 3.77
CA GLY A 63 5.42 -21.21 4.17
C GLY A 63 6.64 -20.29 4.13
N GLY A 64 6.50 -19.12 4.72
CA GLY A 64 7.56 -18.10 4.79
C GLY A 64 6.99 -16.72 4.52
N ARG A 65 7.88 -15.75 4.40
CA ARG A 65 7.56 -14.34 4.28
C ARG A 65 7.99 -13.77 2.93
N LEU A 66 7.22 -12.78 2.51
CA LEU A 66 7.41 -11.99 1.31
C LEU A 66 7.43 -10.52 1.73
N ASP A 67 8.25 -9.74 1.06
CA ASP A 67 8.34 -8.30 1.27
C ASP A 67 8.45 -7.68 -0.11
N TYR A 68 7.30 -7.32 -0.70
CA TYR A 68 7.18 -6.79 -2.06
C TYR A 68 5.89 -5.98 -2.15
N ASP A 69 5.86 -5.07 -3.12
CA ASP A 69 4.65 -4.38 -3.52
C ASP A 69 3.77 -5.27 -4.42
N LEU A 70 2.47 -5.20 -4.17
CA LEU A 70 1.43 -5.72 -5.05
C LEU A 70 0.27 -4.72 -5.04
N SER A 71 -0.13 -4.24 -6.22
CA SER A 71 -1.27 -3.32 -6.36
C SER A 71 -2.27 -3.89 -7.36
N LEU A 72 -3.57 -3.81 -7.02
CA LEU A 72 -4.66 -4.25 -7.88
C LEU A 72 -5.75 -3.19 -7.95
N GLU A 73 -6.41 -3.10 -9.11
CA GLU A 73 -7.62 -2.30 -9.23
C GLU A 73 -8.79 -3.04 -8.58
N MET A 74 -9.51 -2.43 -7.64
CA MET A 74 -10.61 -3.06 -6.90
C MET A 74 -11.74 -2.05 -6.71
N ASN A 75 -12.92 -2.33 -7.27
CA ASN A 75 -14.08 -1.44 -7.21
C ASN A 75 -13.81 0.03 -7.62
N GLY A 76 -12.89 0.24 -8.58
CA GLY A 76 -12.49 1.57 -9.03
C GLY A 76 -11.38 2.23 -8.21
N ASN A 77 -10.91 1.59 -7.14
CA ASN A 77 -9.73 1.99 -6.38
C ASN A 77 -8.46 1.30 -6.89
N LEU A 78 -7.30 1.86 -6.56
CA LEU A 78 -6.00 1.19 -6.68
C LEU A 78 -5.49 0.76 -5.31
N GLU A 79 -5.68 -0.51 -4.97
CA GLU A 79 -5.43 -1.04 -3.64
C GLU A 79 -4.08 -1.76 -3.57
N GLY A 80 -3.30 -1.46 -2.53
CA GLY A 80 -2.15 -2.26 -2.13
C GLY A 80 -2.63 -3.56 -1.46
N ILE A 81 -2.12 -4.70 -1.91
CA ILE A 81 -2.44 -6.02 -1.36
C ILE A 81 -1.25 -6.49 -0.55
N SER A 82 -1.43 -6.60 0.76
CA SER A 82 -0.41 -7.14 1.66
C SER A 82 -0.34 -8.65 1.51
N TRP A 83 0.59 -9.12 0.68
CA TRP A 83 0.92 -10.53 0.54
C TRP A 83 2.27 -10.80 1.22
N THR A 84 2.30 -10.67 2.53
CA THR A 84 3.54 -10.77 3.32
C THR A 84 3.79 -12.16 3.89
N GLU A 85 2.78 -13.02 3.95
CA GLU A 85 2.87 -14.38 4.47
C GLU A 85 2.44 -15.42 3.42
N LEU A 86 3.17 -16.53 3.36
CA LEU A 86 2.73 -17.80 2.80
C LEU A 86 2.25 -18.69 3.93
N PHE A 87 0.95 -18.98 3.97
CA PHE A 87 0.32 -19.69 5.07
C PHE A 87 0.85 -21.12 5.16
N TRP A 88 1.18 -21.54 6.38
CA TRP A 88 1.62 -22.90 6.70
C TRP A 88 1.07 -23.37 8.04
N ASN A 89 1.05 -24.67 8.29
CA ASN A 89 0.49 -25.22 9.53
C ASN A 89 1.44 -25.00 10.71
N GLY A 90 1.01 -24.20 11.68
CA GLY A 90 1.84 -23.74 12.80
C GLY A 90 2.43 -22.35 12.62
N SER A 91 1.98 -21.56 11.63
CA SER A 91 2.31 -20.14 11.59
C SER A 91 1.75 -19.42 12.82
N ASP A 92 2.46 -18.39 13.26
CA ASP A 92 2.10 -17.53 14.40
C ASP A 92 1.27 -16.30 13.99
N GLY A 93 0.85 -16.26 12.71
CA GLY A 93 -0.10 -15.30 12.19
C GLY A 93 -1.51 -15.46 12.77
N TYR A 94 -2.46 -14.73 12.20
CA TYR A 94 -3.85 -14.71 12.70
C TYR A 94 -4.49 -16.11 12.68
N HIS A 95 -4.35 -16.80 11.55
CA HIS A 95 -4.60 -18.23 11.41
C HIS A 95 -3.45 -18.88 10.65
N ASP A 96 -3.17 -20.12 11.00
CA ASP A 96 -2.30 -20.98 10.21
C ASP A 96 -3.05 -21.48 8.95
N LEU A 97 -2.37 -22.21 8.06
CA LEU A 97 -3.01 -22.69 6.82
C LEU A 97 -4.27 -23.53 7.09
N GLN A 98 -4.25 -24.39 8.12
CA GLN A 98 -5.42 -25.19 8.45
C GLN A 98 -6.54 -24.32 9.02
N GLY A 99 -6.22 -23.37 9.90
CA GLY A 99 -7.19 -22.43 10.45
C GLY A 99 -7.87 -21.60 9.35
N TRP A 100 -7.13 -21.13 8.35
CA TRP A 100 -7.73 -20.47 7.19
C TRP A 100 -8.61 -21.40 6.36
N ILE A 101 -8.17 -22.64 6.11
CA ILE A 101 -9.01 -23.62 5.39
C ILE A 101 -10.31 -23.89 6.16
N ASP A 102 -10.24 -24.07 7.48
CA ASP A 102 -11.41 -24.33 8.32
C ASP A 102 -12.36 -23.12 8.30
N HIS A 103 -11.81 -21.90 8.39
CA HIS A 103 -12.57 -20.66 8.29
C HIS A 103 -13.28 -20.51 6.94
N GLU A 104 -12.59 -20.76 5.83
CA GLU A 104 -13.19 -20.67 4.49
C GLU A 104 -14.27 -21.75 4.25
N LEU A 105 -14.11 -22.93 4.86
CA LEU A 105 -15.14 -23.97 4.83
C LEU A 105 -16.40 -23.55 5.61
N GLU A 106 -16.23 -22.90 6.77
CA GLU A 106 -17.35 -22.34 7.56
C GLU A 106 -18.09 -21.26 6.76
N LEU A 107 -17.37 -20.28 6.20
CA LEU A 107 -17.96 -19.22 5.39
C LEU A 107 -18.69 -19.76 4.15
N ALA A 108 -18.11 -20.75 3.46
CA ALA A 108 -18.75 -21.38 2.30
C ALA A 108 -20.03 -22.13 2.70
N GLN A 109 -20.07 -22.74 3.89
CA GLN A 109 -21.27 -23.37 4.42
C GLN A 109 -22.35 -22.33 4.72
N GLU A 110 -22.01 -21.26 5.46
CA GLU A 110 -22.94 -20.19 5.80
C GLU A 110 -23.55 -19.55 4.55
N ALA A 111 -22.72 -19.22 3.54
CA ALA A 111 -23.19 -18.66 2.28
C ALA A 111 -24.14 -19.61 1.52
N ALA A 112 -23.87 -20.92 1.55
CA ALA A 112 -24.74 -21.92 0.95
C ALA A 112 -26.09 -22.05 1.68
N GLU A 113 -26.07 -22.01 3.02
CA GLU A 113 -27.27 -22.04 3.85
C GLU A 113 -28.13 -20.78 3.65
N GLU A 114 -27.52 -19.61 3.58
CA GLU A 114 -28.20 -18.33 3.33
C GLU A 114 -28.79 -18.25 1.91
N SER A 115 -28.07 -18.74 0.90
CA SER A 115 -28.54 -18.75 -0.49
C SER A 115 -29.52 -19.89 -0.80
N GLY A 116 -29.57 -20.93 0.05
CA GLY A 116 -30.37 -22.13 -0.17
C GLY A 116 -29.82 -23.06 -1.26
N GLU A 117 -28.58 -22.85 -1.69
CA GLU A 117 -27.91 -23.66 -2.71
C GLU A 117 -27.16 -24.85 -2.08
N PRO A 118 -27.21 -26.04 -2.70
CA PRO A 118 -26.50 -27.20 -2.19
C PRO A 118 -24.98 -27.03 -2.37
N TRP A 119 -24.23 -27.08 -1.26
CA TRP A 119 -22.77 -27.04 -1.27
C TRP A 119 -22.15 -28.43 -1.13
N SER A 120 -21.01 -28.63 -1.80
CA SER A 120 -20.31 -29.93 -1.87
C SER A 120 -19.46 -30.25 -0.64
N GLY A 121 -19.32 -29.31 0.30
CA GLY A 121 -18.38 -29.42 1.42
C GLY A 121 -16.91 -29.31 1.00
N LYS A 122 -16.64 -28.64 -0.13
CA LYS A 122 -15.31 -28.47 -0.71
C LYS A 122 -15.02 -27.01 -1.04
N LEU A 123 -13.77 -26.63 -0.90
CA LEU A 123 -13.25 -25.33 -1.31
C LEU A 123 -13.16 -25.24 -2.84
N THR A 124 -13.67 -24.15 -3.40
CA THR A 124 -13.42 -23.74 -4.80
C THR A 124 -12.18 -22.83 -4.91
N HIS A 125 -11.83 -22.17 -3.81
CA HIS A 125 -10.67 -21.30 -3.66
C HIS A 125 -9.87 -21.74 -2.43
N LEU A 126 -8.59 -22.05 -2.63
CA LEU A 126 -7.70 -22.51 -1.57
C LEU A 126 -6.85 -21.33 -1.07
N PRO A 127 -7.00 -20.88 0.19
CA PRO A 127 -6.13 -19.86 0.75
C PRO A 127 -4.70 -20.41 0.88
N PHE A 128 -3.71 -19.58 0.56
CA PHE A 128 -2.30 -19.97 0.72
C PHE A 128 -1.35 -18.82 1.08
N GLY A 129 -1.86 -17.59 1.19
CA GLY A 129 -1.08 -16.45 1.67
C GLY A 129 -1.94 -15.22 1.90
N GLY A 130 -1.34 -14.16 2.44
CA GLY A 130 -2.05 -12.93 2.77
C GLY A 130 -1.39 -12.18 3.93
N PHE A 131 -2.20 -11.38 4.64
CA PHE A 131 -1.79 -10.65 5.83
C PHE A 131 -2.97 -10.43 6.79
N GLU A 132 -2.84 -10.99 7.99
CA GLU A 132 -3.85 -10.91 9.05
C GLU A 132 -5.27 -11.27 8.53
N TYR A 133 -6.29 -10.55 9.01
CA TYR A 133 -7.70 -10.67 8.61
C TYR A 133 -8.12 -9.57 7.62
N THR A 134 -7.16 -8.81 7.09
CA THR A 134 -7.30 -8.01 5.85
C THR A 134 -6.67 -8.84 4.73
N ASP A 135 -6.46 -8.45 3.48
CA ASP A 135 -5.74 -9.21 2.42
C ASP A 135 -5.52 -10.76 2.47
N ARG A 136 -6.11 -11.50 1.51
CA ARG A 136 -5.91 -12.95 1.31
C ARG A 136 -5.61 -13.24 -0.14
N ILE A 137 -4.80 -14.26 -0.37
CA ILE A 137 -4.44 -14.78 -1.68
C ILE A 137 -4.91 -16.23 -1.79
N TYR A 138 -5.67 -16.50 -2.84
CA TYR A 138 -6.24 -17.82 -3.11
C TYR A 138 -5.75 -18.36 -4.45
N ALA A 139 -5.61 -19.67 -4.52
CA ALA A 139 -5.53 -20.40 -5.77
C ALA A 139 -6.92 -20.94 -6.11
N VAL A 140 -7.41 -20.70 -7.33
CA VAL A 140 -8.65 -21.30 -7.82
C VAL A 140 -8.40 -22.80 -8.02
N VAL A 141 -9.09 -23.63 -7.24
CA VAL A 141 -8.98 -25.11 -7.28
C VAL A 141 -10.20 -25.76 -7.91
N GLU A 142 -11.27 -25.00 -8.15
CA GLU A 142 -12.42 -25.48 -8.89
C GLU A 142 -12.01 -25.88 -10.33
N PRO A 143 -12.45 -27.06 -10.82
CA PRO A 143 -12.21 -27.44 -12.21
C PRO A 143 -12.89 -26.47 -13.18
N GLY A 144 -12.12 -25.88 -14.09
CA GLY A 144 -12.67 -24.91 -15.04
C GLY A 144 -11.58 -24.19 -15.84
N ALA A 145 -11.98 -23.20 -16.61
CA ALA A 145 -11.05 -22.35 -17.36
C ALA A 145 -10.15 -21.49 -16.44
N GLU A 146 -10.65 -21.20 -15.24
CA GLU A 146 -10.00 -20.39 -14.20
C GLU A 146 -9.14 -21.22 -13.25
N HIS A 147 -9.13 -22.56 -13.41
CA HIS A 147 -8.33 -23.45 -12.56
C HIS A 147 -6.85 -23.04 -12.57
N GLY A 148 -6.28 -22.84 -11.38
CA GLY A 148 -4.90 -22.40 -11.20
C GLY A 148 -4.69 -20.89 -11.16
N GLN A 149 -5.70 -20.09 -11.48
CA GLN A 149 -5.67 -18.64 -11.35
C GLN A 149 -5.42 -18.23 -9.89
N ILE A 150 -4.68 -17.15 -9.72
CA ILE A 150 -4.43 -16.55 -8.40
C ILE A 150 -5.29 -15.30 -8.27
N VAL A 151 -6.07 -15.25 -7.20
CA VAL A 151 -6.95 -14.14 -6.88
C VAL A 151 -6.61 -13.57 -5.50
N ALA A 152 -6.81 -12.27 -5.34
CA ALA A 152 -6.66 -11.57 -4.08
C ALA A 152 -8.02 -11.07 -3.60
N TRP A 153 -8.30 -11.23 -2.32
CA TRP A 153 -9.45 -10.65 -1.63
C TRP A 153 -8.98 -9.61 -0.61
N LYS A 154 -9.50 -8.39 -0.69
CA LYS A 154 -9.27 -7.31 0.28
C LYS A 154 -10.55 -7.00 1.04
N LYS A 155 -10.42 -6.88 2.36
CA LYS A 155 -11.51 -6.50 3.26
C LYS A 155 -11.82 -5.01 3.14
N GLY A 156 -13.09 -4.65 3.09
CA GLY A 156 -13.55 -3.28 3.21
C GLY A 156 -13.27 -2.70 4.61
N LEU A 157 -12.72 -1.50 4.65
CA LEU A 157 -12.46 -0.74 5.88
C LEU A 157 -13.62 0.22 6.20
N PRO A 158 -13.80 0.59 7.47
CA PRO A 158 -14.84 1.55 7.87
C PRO A 158 -14.74 2.88 7.10
N PRO A 159 -15.87 3.59 6.85
CA PRO A 159 -15.90 4.86 6.11
C PRO A 159 -15.01 5.97 6.67
N ALA A 160 -14.57 5.87 7.93
CA ALA A 160 -13.64 6.82 8.54
C ALA A 160 -12.21 6.76 7.95
N TRP A 161 -11.87 5.68 7.24
CA TRP A 161 -10.58 5.53 6.56
C TRP A 161 -10.67 6.12 5.16
N THR A 162 -10.47 7.43 5.04
CA THR A 162 -10.58 8.14 3.77
C THR A 162 -9.75 7.47 2.67
N HIS A 163 -10.35 7.38 1.48
CA HIS A 163 -9.80 6.73 0.29
C HIS A 163 -9.62 5.21 0.35
N ALA A 164 -9.84 4.55 1.49
CA ALA A 164 -9.78 3.10 1.54
C ALA A 164 -10.92 2.44 0.75
N LEU A 165 -10.71 1.20 0.36
CA LEU A 165 -11.79 0.31 -0.04
C LEU A 165 -12.77 0.12 1.13
N HIS A 166 -14.08 0.34 0.92
CA HIS A 166 -15.09 0.25 1.99
C HIS A 166 -15.99 -0.98 1.93
N GLU A 167 -15.92 -1.72 0.82
CA GLU A 167 -16.63 -2.97 0.61
C GLU A 167 -15.62 -4.04 0.23
N ASP A 168 -15.84 -5.26 0.69
CA ASP A 168 -15.03 -6.40 0.30
C ASP A 168 -14.93 -6.52 -1.23
N SER A 169 -13.70 -6.75 -1.73
CA SER A 169 -13.46 -6.86 -3.18
C SER A 169 -12.49 -7.98 -3.48
N VAL A 170 -12.73 -8.65 -4.61
CA VAL A 170 -11.85 -9.69 -5.15
C VAL A 170 -11.39 -9.27 -6.54
N ASN A 171 -10.12 -9.48 -6.85
CA ASN A 171 -9.64 -9.39 -8.23
C ASN A 171 -8.54 -10.42 -8.52
N THR A 172 -8.32 -10.70 -9.79
CA THR A 172 -7.27 -11.59 -10.27
C THR A 172 -5.91 -10.93 -10.17
N VAL A 173 -4.96 -11.65 -9.54
CA VAL A 173 -3.54 -11.30 -9.57
C VAL A 173 -2.93 -11.74 -10.90
N ALA A 174 -3.12 -13.02 -11.26
CA ALA A 174 -2.57 -13.60 -12.47
C ALA A 174 -3.26 -14.93 -12.84
N SER A 175 -3.05 -15.41 -14.07
CA SER A 175 -3.59 -16.68 -14.55
C SER A 175 -2.98 -17.92 -13.90
N ASP A 176 -1.81 -17.79 -13.27
CA ASP A 176 -1.14 -18.86 -12.54
C ASP A 176 -0.21 -18.30 -11.44
N LEU A 177 0.36 -19.20 -10.63
CA LEU A 177 1.24 -18.82 -9.53
C LEU A 177 2.52 -18.13 -10.00
N MET A 178 3.07 -18.51 -11.16
CA MET A 178 4.31 -17.91 -11.66
C MET A 178 4.07 -16.46 -12.09
N GLY A 179 2.93 -16.20 -12.73
CA GLY A 179 2.48 -14.85 -13.04
C GLY A 179 2.20 -14.02 -11.79
N ALA A 180 1.65 -14.63 -10.73
CA ALA A 180 1.40 -13.93 -9.48
C ALA A 180 2.70 -13.51 -8.77
N PHE A 181 3.69 -14.39 -8.71
CA PHE A 181 5.02 -14.04 -8.23
C PHE A 181 5.73 -13.02 -9.12
N ALA A 182 5.50 -13.06 -10.45
CA ALA A 182 6.01 -12.04 -11.35
C ALA A 182 5.37 -10.65 -11.15
N ALA A 183 4.14 -10.61 -10.62
CA ALA A 183 3.44 -9.36 -10.29
C ALA A 183 3.94 -8.70 -9.00
N LEU A 184 4.55 -9.47 -8.07
CA LEU A 184 5.27 -8.92 -6.92
C LEU A 184 6.45 -8.08 -7.41
N HIS A 185 6.62 -6.86 -6.93
CA HIS A 185 7.68 -5.96 -7.39
C HIS A 185 8.17 -5.03 -6.28
N LEU A 186 9.09 -4.13 -6.61
CA LEU A 186 9.48 -3.02 -5.74
C LEU A 186 9.26 -1.71 -6.50
N ASP A 187 8.48 -0.81 -5.93
CA ASP A 187 8.22 0.52 -6.50
C ASP A 187 9.49 1.39 -6.50
N GLU A 188 10.37 1.19 -5.51
CA GLU A 188 11.64 1.90 -5.34
C GLU A 188 12.80 0.99 -4.94
N ASP A 189 14.01 1.52 -4.95
CA ASP A 189 15.19 0.79 -4.51
C ASP A 189 15.20 0.69 -2.98
N PRO A 190 15.12 -0.52 -2.38
CA PRO A 190 15.08 -0.69 -0.93
C PRO A 190 16.39 -0.24 -0.25
N LEU A 191 17.47 -0.03 -1.00
CA LEU A 191 18.75 0.50 -0.48
C LEU A 191 18.81 2.04 -0.52
N ALA A 192 17.84 2.69 -1.15
CA ALA A 192 17.74 4.14 -1.24
C ALA A 192 16.25 4.59 -1.19
N PRO A 193 15.54 4.26 -0.09
CA PRO A 193 14.11 4.54 0.02
C PRO A 193 13.82 6.04 0.12
N THR A 194 12.65 6.44 -0.36
CA THR A 194 12.12 7.81 -0.28
C THR A 194 11.09 8.00 0.83
N SER A 195 10.67 6.90 1.48
CA SER A 195 9.70 6.85 2.57
C SER A 195 10.30 6.15 3.80
N ASP A 196 9.77 6.45 4.99
CA ASP A 196 10.12 5.76 6.24
C ASP A 196 9.64 4.30 6.27
N TYR A 197 8.61 3.98 5.49
CA TYR A 197 8.07 2.63 5.31
C TYR A 197 8.08 2.28 3.81
N PHE A 198 8.74 1.19 3.46
CA PHE A 198 8.92 0.74 2.07
C PHE A 198 9.04 -0.79 1.98
N ALA A 199 8.65 -1.35 0.84
CA ALA A 199 8.84 -2.77 0.57
C ALA A 199 10.33 -3.12 0.52
N GLY A 200 10.70 -4.18 1.22
CA GLY A 200 12.08 -4.66 1.36
C GLY A 200 12.74 -4.33 2.69
N GLN A 201 12.16 -3.44 3.48
CA GLN A 201 12.65 -3.13 4.81
C GLN A 201 12.73 -4.38 5.71
N THR A 202 11.66 -5.19 5.76
CA THR A 202 11.60 -6.37 6.63
C THR A 202 12.58 -7.45 6.17
N LEU A 203 12.76 -7.62 4.85
CA LEU A 203 13.77 -8.53 4.32
C LEU A 203 15.18 -8.07 4.69
N LEU A 204 15.51 -6.79 4.53
CA LEU A 204 16.84 -6.28 4.85
C LEU A 204 17.14 -6.45 6.34
N GLU A 205 16.19 -6.10 7.22
CA GLU A 205 16.31 -6.33 8.67
C GLU A 205 16.53 -7.82 9.00
N TYR A 206 15.81 -8.72 8.32
CA TYR A 206 16.01 -10.17 8.48
C TYR A 206 17.41 -10.61 8.05
N LEU A 207 17.92 -10.09 6.94
CA LEU A 207 19.25 -10.46 6.43
C LEU A 207 20.38 -9.93 7.31
N ASP A 208 20.23 -8.72 7.86
CA ASP A 208 21.17 -8.15 8.82
C ASP A 208 21.24 -9.04 10.07
N ASP A 209 20.09 -9.47 10.63
CA ASP A 209 20.04 -10.45 11.73
C ASP A 209 20.75 -11.77 11.36
N ARG A 210 20.49 -12.31 10.16
CA ARG A 210 21.17 -13.54 9.71
C ARG A 210 22.67 -13.38 9.56
N HIS A 211 23.14 -12.20 9.15
CA HIS A 211 24.56 -11.91 9.08
C HIS A 211 25.18 -11.78 10.48
N GLU A 212 24.60 -10.94 11.33
CA GLU A 212 25.16 -10.57 12.63
C GLU A 212 25.08 -11.69 13.67
N GLU A 213 23.94 -12.39 13.74
CA GLU A 213 23.67 -13.37 14.80
C GLU A 213 23.85 -14.82 14.34
N HIS A 214 23.71 -15.09 13.04
CA HIS A 214 23.66 -16.46 12.51
C HIS A 214 24.79 -16.81 11.54
N GLY A 215 25.67 -15.86 11.18
CA GLY A 215 26.88 -16.12 10.41
C GLY A 215 26.67 -16.26 8.89
N LEU A 216 25.62 -15.65 8.34
CA LEU A 216 25.47 -15.51 6.89
C LEU A 216 26.66 -14.71 6.33
N ASP A 217 27.32 -15.23 5.30
CA ASP A 217 28.44 -14.55 4.67
C ASP A 217 28.00 -13.24 3.99
N LEU A 218 28.80 -12.18 4.16
CA LEU A 218 28.46 -10.84 3.67
C LEU A 218 28.40 -10.79 2.14
N ASP A 219 29.31 -11.46 1.43
CA ASP A 219 29.30 -11.46 -0.04
C ASP A 219 28.06 -12.20 -0.58
N LEU A 220 27.64 -13.27 0.10
CA LEU A 220 26.41 -13.99 -0.22
C LEU A 220 25.16 -13.16 0.07
N MET A 221 25.14 -12.41 1.19
CA MET A 221 24.07 -11.48 1.53
C MET A 221 23.97 -10.37 0.48
N ASP A 222 25.06 -9.70 0.14
CA ASP A 222 25.11 -8.65 -0.89
C ASP A 222 24.63 -9.17 -2.25
N LYS A 223 25.00 -10.41 -2.60
CA LYS A 223 24.52 -11.08 -3.81
C LYS A 223 23.02 -11.34 -3.79
N LEU A 224 22.46 -11.73 -2.64
CA LEU A 224 21.02 -11.91 -2.45
C LEU A 224 20.27 -10.57 -2.54
N VAL A 225 20.78 -9.52 -1.91
CA VAL A 225 20.21 -8.16 -2.01
C VAL A 225 20.24 -7.69 -3.47
N ALA A 226 21.36 -7.85 -4.17
CA ALA A 226 21.44 -7.52 -5.59
C ALA A 226 20.48 -8.35 -6.46
N PHE A 227 20.21 -9.60 -6.10
CA PHE A 227 19.18 -10.42 -6.75
C PHE A 227 17.77 -9.90 -6.47
N TYR A 228 17.48 -9.54 -5.22
CA TYR A 228 16.21 -9.02 -4.76
C TYR A 228 15.86 -7.68 -5.43
N SER A 229 16.81 -6.75 -5.50
CA SER A 229 16.64 -5.44 -6.16
C SER A 229 16.38 -5.53 -7.67
N ARG A 230 16.47 -6.72 -8.30
CA ARG A 230 15.98 -6.92 -9.68
C ARG A 230 14.45 -6.83 -9.79
N ALA A 231 13.73 -6.93 -8.68
CA ALA A 231 12.29 -6.72 -8.62
C ALA A 231 11.90 -5.24 -8.70
N VAL A 232 12.87 -4.31 -8.57
CA VAL A 232 12.65 -2.87 -8.78
C VAL A 232 12.21 -2.62 -10.21
N VAL A 233 11.06 -1.98 -10.36
CA VAL A 233 10.49 -1.70 -11.67
C VAL A 233 11.22 -0.55 -12.36
N ASP A 234 11.61 -0.75 -13.62
CA ASP A 234 12.30 0.28 -14.40
C ASP A 234 11.28 1.16 -15.15
N TRP A 235 10.82 2.21 -14.50
CA TRP A 235 10.00 3.25 -15.12
C TRP A 235 10.84 4.33 -15.85
N ARG A 236 12.13 4.45 -15.53
CA ARG A 236 13.05 5.46 -16.09
C ARG A 236 13.34 5.20 -17.57
N THR A 237 13.59 3.95 -17.95
CA THR A 237 13.82 3.59 -19.36
C THR A 237 12.61 3.92 -20.25
N PRO A 238 11.37 3.47 -19.93
CA PRO A 238 10.19 3.86 -20.70
C PRO A 238 9.93 5.37 -20.73
N LEU A 239 10.29 6.13 -19.69
CA LEU A 239 10.20 7.58 -19.70
C LEU A 239 11.16 8.18 -20.73
N ALA A 240 12.44 7.79 -20.68
CA ALA A 240 13.47 8.27 -21.60
C ALA A 240 13.16 7.90 -23.06
N GLU A 241 12.53 6.76 -23.30
CA GLU A 241 12.09 6.31 -24.63
C GLU A 241 10.74 6.91 -25.08
N GLY A 242 10.05 7.65 -24.21
CA GLY A 242 8.72 8.22 -24.51
C GLY A 242 7.62 7.17 -24.66
N THR A 243 7.78 6.00 -24.06
CA THR A 243 6.81 4.88 -24.09
C THR A 243 6.04 4.69 -22.79
N LEU A 244 6.40 5.42 -21.72
CA LEU A 244 5.81 5.28 -20.38
C LEU A 244 4.28 5.40 -20.36
N ARG A 245 3.68 6.28 -21.17
CA ARG A 245 2.21 6.44 -21.26
C ARG A 245 1.44 5.17 -21.63
N HIS A 246 2.11 4.19 -22.26
CA HIS A 246 1.51 2.91 -22.62
C HIS A 246 1.74 1.82 -21.57
N LYS A 247 2.33 2.19 -20.41
CA LYS A 247 2.63 1.29 -19.29
C LYS A 247 2.06 1.91 -17.99
N PRO A 248 0.73 1.83 -17.77
CA PRO A 248 0.06 2.52 -16.67
C PRO A 248 0.62 2.18 -15.28
N SER A 249 0.99 0.92 -15.02
CA SER A 249 1.60 0.51 -13.75
C SER A 249 2.91 1.26 -13.49
N LEU A 250 3.83 1.29 -14.47
CA LEU A 250 5.10 2.01 -14.35
C LEU A 250 4.91 3.52 -14.26
N ALA A 251 3.91 4.07 -14.96
CA ALA A 251 3.60 5.49 -14.89
C ALA A 251 3.14 5.91 -13.49
N ARG A 252 2.37 5.06 -12.81
CA ARG A 252 1.96 5.27 -11.40
C ARG A 252 3.16 5.24 -10.46
N VAL A 253 4.08 4.29 -10.64
CA VAL A 253 5.31 4.21 -9.83
C VAL A 253 6.15 5.48 -9.98
N ALA A 254 6.35 5.94 -11.22
CA ALA A 254 7.08 7.18 -11.49
C ALA A 254 6.40 8.41 -10.86
N LEU A 255 5.06 8.45 -10.87
CA LEU A 255 4.29 9.52 -10.25
C LEU A 255 4.35 9.49 -8.72
N ARG A 256 4.25 8.31 -8.09
CA ARG A 256 4.46 8.14 -6.65
C ARG A 256 5.86 8.62 -6.24
N HIS A 257 6.88 8.25 -7.00
CA HIS A 257 8.25 8.72 -6.77
C HIS A 257 8.37 10.25 -6.85
N ALA A 258 7.76 10.87 -7.86
CA ALA A 258 7.75 12.33 -8.01
C ALA A 258 7.06 13.03 -6.82
N ILE A 259 5.97 12.45 -6.30
CA ILE A 259 5.27 12.98 -5.14
C ILE A 259 6.10 12.78 -3.86
N ALA A 260 6.63 11.58 -3.63
CA ALA A 260 7.44 11.26 -2.45
C ALA A 260 8.68 12.14 -2.33
N THR A 261 9.26 12.57 -3.46
CA THR A 261 10.43 13.44 -3.51
C THR A 261 10.10 14.94 -3.69
N ASP A 262 8.80 15.29 -3.69
CA ASP A 262 8.28 16.63 -3.99
C ASP A 262 8.86 17.25 -5.29
N ASP A 263 9.08 16.43 -6.31
CA ASP A 263 9.77 16.80 -7.55
C ASP A 263 8.79 17.33 -8.62
N ALA A 264 8.62 18.65 -8.62
CA ALA A 264 7.82 19.38 -9.61
C ALA A 264 8.31 19.20 -11.06
N ASP A 265 9.63 19.09 -11.28
CA ASP A 265 10.22 18.96 -12.61
C ASP A 265 9.96 17.56 -13.17
N MET A 266 10.00 16.54 -12.32
CA MET A 266 9.63 15.18 -12.67
C MET A 266 8.14 15.08 -13.03
N VAL A 267 7.23 15.72 -12.28
CA VAL A 267 5.81 15.81 -12.65
C VAL A 267 5.64 16.45 -14.04
N ALA A 268 6.35 17.55 -14.32
CA ALA A 268 6.30 18.20 -15.62
C ALA A 268 6.83 17.29 -16.76
N GLN A 269 7.87 16.49 -16.50
CA GLN A 269 8.38 15.50 -17.44
C GLN A 269 7.37 14.38 -17.72
N LEU A 270 6.68 13.87 -16.68
CA LEU A 270 5.61 12.88 -16.84
C LEU A 270 4.47 13.42 -17.69
N ALA A 271 4.03 14.65 -17.43
CA ALA A 271 3.01 15.33 -18.22
C ALA A 271 3.45 15.49 -19.69
N ALA A 272 4.70 15.91 -19.93
CA ALA A 272 5.26 16.05 -21.27
C ALA A 272 5.39 14.69 -22.02
N ALA A 273 5.56 13.59 -21.29
CA ALA A 273 5.55 12.23 -21.85
C ALA A 273 4.13 11.72 -22.17
N GLY A 274 3.09 12.49 -21.84
CA GLY A 274 1.69 12.15 -22.05
C GLY A 274 1.13 11.16 -21.02
N VAL A 275 1.70 11.11 -19.82
CA VAL A 275 1.12 10.36 -18.70
C VAL A 275 -0.15 11.08 -18.24
N GLY A 276 -1.25 10.32 -18.13
CA GLY A 276 -2.52 10.82 -17.58
C GLY A 276 -2.53 10.84 -16.05
N PHE A 277 -3.28 11.75 -15.48
CA PHE A 277 -3.43 11.94 -14.01
C PHE A 277 -4.89 11.77 -13.54
N ASP A 278 -5.74 11.16 -14.36
CA ASP A 278 -7.20 11.06 -14.20
C ASP A 278 -7.69 9.84 -13.41
N GLY A 279 -6.77 8.96 -13.00
CA GLY A 279 -7.08 7.77 -12.22
C GLY A 279 -6.60 7.84 -10.76
N PRO A 280 -7.10 6.92 -9.91
CA PRO A 280 -6.61 6.76 -8.55
C PRO A 280 -5.12 6.40 -8.53
N LEU A 281 -4.41 6.97 -7.57
CA LEU A 281 -3.01 6.67 -7.28
C LEU A 281 -2.85 5.78 -6.04
N GLN A 282 -3.76 5.91 -5.06
CA GLN A 282 -3.78 5.11 -3.84
C GLN A 282 -5.20 5.05 -3.28
N GLY A 283 -5.76 3.86 -3.18
CA GLY A 283 -7.18 3.70 -2.87
C GLY A 283 -8.03 4.44 -3.90
N SER A 284 -8.95 5.30 -3.46
CA SER A 284 -9.68 6.23 -4.33
C SER A 284 -8.98 7.59 -4.53
N ALA A 285 -7.88 7.85 -3.82
CA ALA A 285 -7.20 9.14 -3.84
C ALA A 285 -6.57 9.44 -5.21
N LEU A 286 -6.77 10.67 -5.69
CA LEU A 286 -6.12 11.18 -6.89
C LEU A 286 -4.69 11.63 -6.59
N ALA A 287 -3.89 11.86 -7.64
CA ALA A 287 -2.51 12.31 -7.47
C ALA A 287 -2.40 13.63 -6.68
N VAL A 288 -3.36 14.54 -6.84
CA VAL A 288 -3.42 15.79 -6.09
C VAL A 288 -3.72 15.56 -4.61
N ASP A 289 -4.62 14.62 -4.26
CA ASP A 289 -4.90 14.25 -2.87
C ASP A 289 -3.65 13.75 -2.17
N VAL A 290 -2.97 12.79 -2.80
CA VAL A 290 -1.76 12.17 -2.25
C VAL A 290 -0.66 13.22 -2.08
N ALA A 291 -0.46 14.10 -3.07
CA ALA A 291 0.55 15.14 -2.98
C ALA A 291 0.26 16.18 -1.88
N VAL A 292 -0.99 16.64 -1.74
CA VAL A 292 -1.39 17.59 -0.69
C VAL A 292 -1.31 16.94 0.69
N GLY A 293 -1.79 15.70 0.83
CA GLY A 293 -1.74 14.94 2.08
C GLY A 293 -0.33 14.68 2.59
N ASN A 294 0.62 14.43 1.68
CA ASN A 294 2.03 14.23 2.02
C ASN A 294 2.81 15.55 2.23
N GLY A 295 2.17 16.71 2.06
CA GLY A 295 2.86 18.00 2.09
C GLY A 295 3.80 18.24 0.90
N ALA A 296 3.71 17.43 -0.16
CA ALA A 296 4.48 17.55 -1.40
C ALA A 296 3.90 18.68 -2.28
N PHE A 297 4.03 19.92 -1.80
CA PHE A 297 3.37 21.08 -2.38
C PHE A 297 3.96 21.50 -3.73
N ALA A 298 5.25 21.25 -3.99
CA ALA A 298 5.83 21.55 -5.31
C ALA A 298 5.29 20.59 -6.38
N ALA A 299 5.22 19.29 -6.07
CA ALA A 299 4.60 18.27 -6.90
C ALA A 299 3.10 18.53 -7.10
N ALA A 300 2.36 18.85 -6.03
CA ALA A 300 0.94 19.21 -6.11
C ALA A 300 0.71 20.41 -7.05
N ALA A 301 1.51 21.47 -6.92
CA ALA A 301 1.41 22.63 -7.80
C ALA A 301 1.73 22.29 -9.26
N ALA A 302 2.69 21.40 -9.51
CA ALA A 302 3.00 20.92 -10.85
C ALA A 302 1.86 20.06 -11.44
N LEU A 303 1.22 19.22 -10.64
CA LEU A 303 0.07 18.41 -11.05
C LEU A 303 -1.11 19.29 -11.47
N VAL A 304 -1.46 20.28 -10.65
CA VAL A 304 -2.54 21.24 -10.98
C VAL A 304 -2.20 22.01 -12.27
N ARG A 305 -0.96 22.48 -12.43
CA ARG A 305 -0.51 23.15 -13.68
C ARG A 305 -0.58 22.23 -14.90
N ALA A 306 -0.33 20.94 -14.72
CA ALA A 306 -0.42 19.95 -15.78
C ALA A 306 -1.87 19.51 -16.08
N GLY A 307 -2.86 20.04 -15.36
CA GLY A 307 -4.27 19.74 -15.57
C GLY A 307 -4.73 18.44 -14.91
N ALA A 308 -4.02 17.97 -13.88
CA ALA A 308 -4.52 16.88 -13.03
C ALA A 308 -5.86 17.30 -12.39
N PRO A 309 -6.86 16.39 -12.30
CA PRO A 309 -8.11 16.71 -11.64
C PRO A 309 -7.89 17.08 -10.17
N VAL A 310 -8.52 18.17 -9.73
CA VAL A 310 -8.53 18.58 -8.32
C VAL A 310 -9.84 18.12 -7.71
N PRO A 311 -9.80 17.27 -6.67
CA PRO A 311 -10.99 16.82 -5.97
C PRO A 311 -11.60 17.94 -5.12
N ALA A 312 -12.91 17.87 -4.91
CA ALA A 312 -13.66 18.89 -4.18
C ALA A 312 -13.14 19.07 -2.74
N ASP A 313 -12.75 17.98 -2.09
CA ASP A 313 -12.27 17.93 -0.71
C ASP A 313 -10.74 18.05 -0.58
N ALA A 314 -10.01 18.41 -1.64
CA ALA A 314 -8.54 18.50 -1.64
C ALA A 314 -7.96 19.35 -0.50
N LEU A 315 -8.68 20.41 -0.09
CA LEU A 315 -8.26 21.29 1.01
C LEU A 315 -8.35 20.63 2.38
N GLY A 316 -9.16 19.57 2.52
CA GLY A 316 -9.32 18.81 3.74
C GLY A 316 -8.07 18.00 4.11
N SER A 317 -7.22 17.66 3.14
CA SER A 317 -6.03 16.83 3.36
C SER A 317 -4.77 17.65 3.70
N ILE A 318 -4.87 18.97 3.81
CA ILE A 318 -3.71 19.83 4.10
C ILE A 318 -3.17 19.53 5.51
N ASP A 319 -1.90 19.14 5.57
CA ASP A 319 -1.19 18.88 6.83
C ASP A 319 0.17 19.62 6.93
N GLY A 320 0.33 20.72 6.19
CA GLY A 320 1.56 21.51 6.17
C GLY A 320 1.38 22.96 5.72
N GLN A 321 2.48 23.72 5.67
CA GLN A 321 2.49 25.13 5.25
C GLN A 321 2.27 25.30 3.74
N ILE A 322 1.02 25.19 3.31
CA ILE A 322 0.64 25.40 1.92
C ILE A 322 0.79 26.86 1.47
N SER A 323 1.35 27.08 0.28
CA SER A 323 1.48 28.42 -0.30
C SER A 323 0.13 29.01 -0.74
N PRO A 324 -0.06 30.34 -0.64
CA PRO A 324 -1.26 31.01 -1.15
C PRO A 324 -1.50 30.76 -2.65
N GLU A 325 -0.42 30.64 -3.42
CA GLU A 325 -0.47 30.36 -4.86
C GLU A 325 -1.06 28.98 -5.14
N LEU A 326 -0.64 27.95 -4.40
CA LEU A 326 -1.20 26.62 -4.54
C LEU A 326 -2.65 26.57 -4.05
N THR A 327 -2.97 27.21 -2.93
CA THR A 327 -4.36 27.31 -2.42
C THR A 327 -5.29 27.93 -3.46
N ALA A 328 -4.88 29.05 -4.06
CA ALA A 328 -5.65 29.70 -5.13
C ALA A 328 -5.79 28.79 -6.36
N ALA A 329 -4.74 28.05 -6.72
CA ALA A 329 -4.78 27.11 -7.82
C ALA A 329 -5.74 25.93 -7.56
N LEU A 330 -5.76 25.37 -6.34
CA LEU A 330 -6.69 24.30 -5.98
C LEU A 330 -8.15 24.77 -6.07
N LEU A 331 -8.46 25.93 -5.48
CA LEU A 331 -9.80 26.56 -5.54
C LEU A 331 -10.23 26.85 -6.99
N ALA A 332 -9.31 27.35 -7.82
CA ALA A 332 -9.60 27.66 -9.22
C ALA A 332 -9.85 26.41 -10.08
N ASN A 333 -9.41 25.23 -9.64
CA ASN A 333 -9.48 23.98 -10.40
C ASN A 333 -10.46 22.95 -9.82
N GLY A 334 -11.28 23.33 -8.84
CA GLY A 334 -12.43 22.53 -8.40
C GLY A 334 -12.49 22.23 -6.90
N ALA A 335 -11.47 22.57 -6.12
CA ALA A 335 -11.55 22.40 -4.66
C ALA A 335 -12.63 23.31 -4.07
N GLU A 336 -13.49 22.75 -3.23
CA GLU A 336 -14.56 23.47 -2.55
C GLU A 336 -14.02 24.15 -1.28
N PRO A 337 -14.33 25.44 -1.05
CA PRO A 337 -13.87 26.14 0.13
C PRO A 337 -14.66 25.68 1.37
N ASP A 338 -13.94 25.27 2.42
CA ASP A 338 -14.50 24.80 3.67
C ASP A 338 -13.82 25.50 4.86
N VAL A 339 -14.60 25.72 5.93
CA VAL A 339 -14.15 26.34 7.17
C VAL A 339 -13.15 25.47 7.91
N ALA A 340 -13.30 24.14 7.88
CA ALA A 340 -12.31 23.25 8.51
C ALA A 340 -10.93 23.39 7.86
N ALA A 341 -10.88 23.65 6.54
CA ALA A 341 -9.62 23.92 5.83
C ALA A 341 -8.98 25.28 6.22
N ILE A 342 -9.79 26.30 6.57
CA ILE A 342 -9.28 27.57 7.13
C ILE A 342 -8.53 27.27 8.43
N VAL A 343 -9.17 26.51 9.34
CA VAL A 343 -8.61 26.14 10.64
C VAL A 343 -7.33 25.31 10.47
N LYS A 344 -7.33 24.31 9.57
CA LYS A 344 -6.14 23.52 9.26
C LYS A 344 -4.99 24.38 8.74
N CYS A 345 -5.23 25.25 7.76
CA CYS A 345 -4.20 26.16 7.24
C CYS A 345 -3.67 27.09 8.35
N ALA A 346 -4.54 27.61 9.20
CA ALA A 346 -4.12 28.42 10.34
C ALA A 346 -3.25 27.62 11.31
N ALA A 347 -3.64 26.40 11.69
CA ALA A 347 -2.86 25.52 12.57
C ALA A 347 -1.49 25.18 11.99
N CYS A 348 -1.44 24.89 10.69
CA CYS A 348 -0.19 24.60 9.99
C CYS A 348 0.70 25.85 9.81
N GLY A 349 0.28 27.05 10.20
CA GLY A 349 1.07 28.27 10.05
C GLY A 349 1.02 28.89 8.65
N ALA A 350 -0.06 28.64 7.90
CA ALA A 350 -0.33 29.20 6.57
C ALA A 350 -1.47 30.24 6.60
N PRO A 351 -1.30 31.39 7.31
CA PRO A 351 -2.38 32.35 7.52
C PRO A 351 -2.87 32.98 6.21
N ALA A 352 -1.99 33.26 5.25
CA ALA A 352 -2.41 33.85 3.97
C ALA A 352 -3.33 32.90 3.17
N SER A 353 -3.04 31.60 3.19
CA SER A 353 -3.87 30.56 2.60
C SER A 353 -5.22 30.43 3.33
N ALA A 354 -5.21 30.51 4.66
CA ALA A 354 -6.43 30.52 5.47
C ALA A 354 -7.36 31.70 5.12
N HIS A 355 -6.83 32.91 4.94
CA HIS A 355 -7.62 34.07 4.51
C HIS A 355 -8.18 33.89 3.08
N LEU A 356 -7.41 33.32 2.15
CA LEU A 356 -7.88 33.04 0.80
C LEU A 356 -9.07 32.07 0.78
N ILE A 357 -9.02 31.03 1.63
CA ILE A 357 -10.12 30.08 1.79
C ILE A 357 -11.32 30.77 2.43
N ALA A 358 -11.11 31.60 3.47
CA ALA A 358 -12.18 32.38 4.10
C ALA A 358 -12.94 33.27 3.09
N GLU A 359 -12.20 34.03 2.26
CA GLU A 359 -12.81 34.82 1.20
C GLU A 359 -13.58 33.95 0.18
N ALA A 360 -13.09 32.74 -0.11
CA ALA A 360 -13.78 31.81 -0.99
C ALA A 360 -15.07 31.25 -0.35
N CYS A 361 -15.04 30.93 0.94
CA CYS A 361 -16.23 30.53 1.71
C CYS A 361 -17.29 31.64 1.71
N GLU A 362 -16.91 32.89 1.94
CA GLU A 362 -17.83 34.03 1.90
C GLU A 362 -18.48 34.19 0.51
N ARG A 363 -17.68 34.05 -0.57
CA ARG A 363 -18.20 34.05 -1.94
C ARG A 363 -19.17 32.90 -2.21
N ALA A 364 -18.98 31.76 -1.56
CA ALA A 364 -19.87 30.61 -1.61
C ALA A 364 -21.12 30.74 -0.72
N GLY A 365 -21.24 31.84 0.06
CA GLY A 365 -22.38 32.11 0.94
C GLY A 365 -22.31 31.38 2.29
N ILE A 366 -21.13 30.92 2.69
CA ILE A 366 -20.90 30.29 4.00
C ILE A 366 -20.75 31.39 5.06
N ASP A 367 -21.42 31.24 6.20
CA ASP A 367 -21.27 32.14 7.35
C ASP A 367 -19.98 31.81 8.12
N VAL A 368 -18.86 32.37 7.64
CA VAL A 368 -17.51 31.96 8.05
C VAL A 368 -17.23 32.26 9.52
N ALA A 369 -17.56 33.44 10.01
CA ALA A 369 -17.16 33.89 11.35
C ALA A 369 -17.65 32.95 12.49
N PRO A 370 -18.95 32.58 12.60
CA PRO A 370 -19.40 31.66 13.64
C PRO A 370 -18.90 30.23 13.43
N ALA A 371 -18.83 29.75 12.19
CA ALA A 371 -18.33 28.41 11.88
C ALA A 371 -16.85 28.27 12.23
N PHE A 372 -16.04 29.28 11.89
CA PHE A 372 -14.61 29.30 12.18
C PHE A 372 -14.33 29.24 13.68
N VAL A 373 -15.10 29.99 14.50
CA VAL A 373 -14.95 29.94 15.96
C VAL A 373 -15.24 28.54 16.50
N ALA A 374 -16.30 27.90 16.01
CA ALA A 374 -16.68 26.55 16.45
C ALA A 374 -15.58 25.51 16.10
N ASP A 375 -15.13 25.49 14.86
CA ASP A 375 -14.12 24.53 14.39
C ASP A 375 -12.74 24.79 14.99
N ARG A 376 -12.35 26.06 15.15
CA ARG A 376 -11.10 26.43 15.86
C ARG A 376 -11.12 25.93 17.29
N ASP A 377 -12.21 26.17 18.03
CA ASP A 377 -12.29 25.80 19.44
C ASP A 377 -12.32 24.27 19.60
N ALA A 378 -12.95 23.55 18.67
CA ALA A 378 -12.90 22.09 18.62
C ALA A 378 -11.48 21.55 18.38
N MET A 379 -10.77 22.08 17.38
CA MET A 379 -9.40 21.68 17.07
C MET A 379 -8.42 22.04 18.20
N LEU A 380 -8.58 23.21 18.82
CA LEU A 380 -7.78 23.60 19.99
C LEU A 380 -7.96 22.61 21.14
N LEU A 381 -9.21 22.25 21.45
CA LEU A 381 -9.50 21.27 22.51
C LEU A 381 -8.88 19.91 22.20
N GLU A 382 -8.93 19.46 20.95
CA GLU A 382 -8.30 18.22 20.50
C GLU A 382 -6.78 18.27 20.68
N LEU A 383 -6.12 19.30 20.17
CA LEU A 383 -4.66 19.46 20.27
C LEU A 383 -4.19 19.59 21.72
N GLU A 384 -4.88 20.37 22.55
CA GLU A 384 -4.57 20.51 23.98
C GLU A 384 -4.73 19.19 24.74
N THR A 385 -5.77 18.41 24.40
CA THR A 385 -6.00 17.08 24.98
C THR A 385 -4.89 16.11 24.57
N THR A 386 -4.53 16.07 23.29
CA THR A 386 -3.45 15.23 22.78
C THR A 386 -2.12 15.60 23.43
N LEU A 387 -1.78 16.89 23.54
CA LEU A 387 -0.57 17.35 24.20
C LEU A 387 -0.49 16.90 25.66
N ALA A 388 -1.60 17.01 26.41
CA ALA A 388 -1.66 16.55 27.80
C ALA A 388 -1.47 15.03 27.91
N GLN A 389 -2.07 14.25 27.00
CA GLN A 389 -1.91 12.79 26.96
C GLN A 389 -0.47 12.36 26.61
N MET A 390 0.22 13.11 25.76
CA MET A 390 1.63 12.88 25.42
C MET A 390 2.56 13.17 26.60
N GLN A 391 2.29 14.22 27.38
CA GLN A 391 3.05 14.55 28.59
C GLN A 391 2.92 13.46 29.67
N ASP A 392 1.76 12.81 29.74
CA ASP A 392 1.50 11.67 30.60
C ASP A 392 2.11 10.35 30.10
N GLY A 393 2.76 10.35 28.92
CA GLY A 393 3.34 9.17 28.28
C GLY A 393 2.31 8.15 27.76
N LYS A 394 1.04 8.55 27.63
CA LYS A 394 -0.07 7.65 27.23
C LYS A 394 -0.27 7.57 25.72
N LEU A 395 0.32 8.49 24.96
CA LEU A 395 0.12 8.62 23.52
C LEU A 395 1.40 9.14 22.86
N GLY A 396 1.70 8.64 21.65
CA GLY A 396 2.67 9.23 20.73
C GLY A 396 1.94 9.91 19.56
N HIS A 397 2.54 10.95 18.98
CA HIS A 397 1.99 11.68 17.85
C HIS A 397 3.11 12.05 16.87
N TYR A 398 2.84 11.99 15.56
CA TYR A 398 3.87 12.19 14.52
C TYR A 398 4.52 13.57 14.57
N LEU A 399 3.78 14.61 14.95
CA LEU A 399 4.31 15.97 15.15
C LEU A 399 5.21 16.14 16.39
N GLY A 400 5.19 15.19 17.33
CA GLY A 400 5.79 15.37 18.64
C GLY A 400 5.07 16.44 19.49
N GLN A 401 5.55 16.65 20.72
CA GLN A 401 4.97 17.65 21.64
C GLN A 401 5.17 19.08 21.15
N GLU A 402 6.36 19.37 20.59
CA GLU A 402 6.71 20.70 20.09
C GLU A 402 5.84 21.10 18.89
N GLY A 403 5.64 20.20 17.92
CA GLY A 403 4.79 20.48 16.76
C GLY A 403 3.32 20.68 17.13
N ILE A 404 2.79 19.96 18.13
CA ILE A 404 1.43 20.21 18.63
C ILE A 404 1.34 21.59 19.31
N ALA A 405 2.31 21.94 20.16
CA ALA A 405 2.34 23.24 20.82
C ALA A 405 2.41 24.38 19.79
N GLU A 406 3.19 24.22 18.73
CA GLU A 406 3.28 25.18 17.62
C GLU A 406 1.93 25.34 16.89
N ARG A 407 1.23 24.24 16.58
CA ARG A 407 -0.12 24.30 15.98
C ARG A 407 -1.12 25.04 16.86
N ILE A 408 -1.08 24.82 18.18
CA ILE A 408 -1.91 25.55 19.15
C ILE A 408 -1.60 27.04 19.12
N GLU A 409 -0.31 27.42 19.15
CA GLU A 409 0.12 28.82 19.10
C GLU A 409 -0.37 29.49 17.82
N HIS A 410 -0.19 28.85 16.66
CA HIS A 410 -0.66 29.38 15.38
C HIS A 410 -2.17 29.62 15.37
N LEU A 411 -2.97 28.65 15.84
CA LEU A 411 -4.43 28.80 15.92
C LEU A 411 -4.86 29.93 16.86
N GLN A 412 -4.20 30.07 18.01
CA GLN A 412 -4.48 31.12 18.99
C GLN A 412 -4.06 32.52 18.48
N ALA A 413 -3.00 32.59 17.68
CA ALA A 413 -2.50 33.84 17.09
C ALA A 413 -3.30 34.28 15.86
N PHE A 414 -3.84 33.33 15.10
CA PHE A 414 -4.57 33.61 13.86
C PHE A 414 -5.82 34.46 14.08
N ARG A 415 -6.06 35.41 13.17
CA ARG A 415 -7.23 36.28 13.16
C ARG A 415 -7.86 36.19 11.78
N LEU A 416 -9.14 35.87 11.75
CA LEU A 416 -9.97 35.84 10.56
C LEU A 416 -10.20 37.26 10.01
#